data_AF-A0A952THG3-F1
#
_entry.id   AF-A0A952THG3-F1
#
_cell.length_a   1.000
_cell.length_b   1.000
_cell.length_c   1.000
_cell.angle_alpha   90.00
_cell.angle_beta   90.00
_cell.angle_gamma   90.00
#
_symmetry.space_group_name_H-M   'P 1'
#
loop_
_entity.id
_entity.type
_entity.pdbx_description
1 polymer ?
#
loop_
_entity_poly.entity_id
_entity_poly.type
_entity_poly.pdbx_seq_one_letter_code
_entity_poly.pdbx_strand_id
1 'polypeptide(L)'
;MFRFKTTVFLFSIALLATSCARLSETAHAQMDEDHTHEALDEGMDEHEHGDVELFEEFLYEARACAKANSSQISQINVGNQKKNEFLDYCGSVTNGSSWCQQLIRPNPSSLSTFRCTYGSTQVHQLIHPDTKTWVHAAQAVRLVERLGGMGIKVCQIYNWWRPEPYNKNVGGAAGRHPYGTSVDVRFCSKSDQEKAHKVLCQWRAKGEMRALGYYSSESLHFGIGDATPNTWGKSCP
;
A
#
# COMPACT_ATOMS: atom_id res chain seq x y z
N MET A 1 43.00 -30.21 28.94
CA MET A 1 42.98 -30.86 27.61
C MET A 1 41.55 -31.34 27.34
N PHE A 2 40.71 -30.51 26.70
CA PHE A 2 39.29 -30.82 26.48
C PHE A 2 39.08 -31.24 25.02
N ARG A 3 38.64 -32.49 24.81
CA ARG A 3 38.28 -33.04 23.50
C ARG A 3 36.82 -32.73 23.21
N PHE A 4 36.56 -31.82 22.26
CA PHE A 4 35.25 -31.67 21.66
C PHE A 4 35.07 -32.71 20.54
N LYS A 5 33.99 -33.50 20.61
CA LYS A 5 33.55 -34.40 19.54
C LYS A 5 32.63 -33.61 18.62
N THR A 6 33.08 -33.39 17.39
CA THR A 6 32.29 -32.79 16.30
C THR A 6 31.44 -33.88 15.65
N THR A 7 30.12 -33.80 15.81
CA THR A 7 29.17 -34.65 15.08
C THR A 7 28.73 -33.89 13.82
N VAL A 8 29.14 -34.39 12.66
CA VAL A 8 28.72 -33.90 11.34
C VAL A 8 27.45 -34.65 10.95
N PHE A 9 26.33 -33.93 10.80
CA PHE A 9 25.12 -34.47 10.17
C PHE A 9 25.08 -34.05 8.69
N LEU A 10 25.26 -35.03 7.81
CA LEU A 10 24.99 -34.92 6.38
C LEU A 10 23.53 -35.29 6.14
N PHE A 11 22.72 -34.37 5.62
CA PHE A 11 21.41 -34.69 5.05
C PHE A 11 21.46 -34.45 3.54
N SER A 12 21.29 -35.54 2.79
CA SER A 12 21.18 -35.56 1.34
C SER A 12 19.73 -35.37 0.89
N ILE A 13 19.53 -34.39 0.00
CA ILE A 13 18.78 -34.40 -1.28
C ILE A 13 17.43 -35.16 -1.33
N ALA A 14 16.37 -34.42 -1.67
CA ALA A 14 15.37 -34.87 -2.64
C ALA A 14 14.75 -33.67 -3.37
N LEU A 15 15.15 -33.46 -4.63
CA LEU A 15 14.41 -32.65 -5.60
C LEU A 15 13.21 -33.50 -6.09
N LEU A 16 12.01 -32.95 -6.01
CA LEU A 16 10.84 -33.43 -6.76
C LEU A 16 10.36 -32.28 -7.65
N ALA A 17 10.66 -32.40 -8.94
CA ALA A 17 10.07 -31.61 -10.00
C ALA A 17 8.83 -32.38 -10.50
N THR A 18 7.66 -31.75 -10.42
CA THR A 18 6.46 -32.20 -11.13
C THR A 18 5.97 -31.06 -12.01
N SER A 19 6.23 -31.22 -13.30
CA SER A 19 5.53 -30.55 -14.39
C SER A 19 4.14 -31.15 -14.52
N CYS A 20 3.11 -30.32 -14.75
CA CYS A 20 1.96 -30.78 -15.52
C CYS A 20 1.28 -29.62 -16.25
N ALA A 21 0.74 -29.99 -17.41
CA ALA A 21 0.48 -29.17 -18.57
C ALA A 21 -0.76 -28.27 -18.46
N ARG A 22 -0.73 -27.24 -19.32
CA ARG A 22 -1.87 -26.51 -19.87
C ARG A 22 -2.98 -27.45 -20.34
N LEU A 23 -4.23 -27.05 -20.08
CA LEU A 23 -5.34 -27.30 -20.99
C LEU A 23 -6.02 -25.98 -21.33
N SER A 24 -6.16 -25.80 -22.64
CA SER A 24 -6.91 -24.79 -23.36
C SER A 24 -8.31 -25.36 -23.58
N GLU A 25 -9.36 -24.56 -23.39
CA GLU A 25 -10.61 -24.77 -24.12
C GLU A 25 -11.36 -23.45 -24.32
N THR A 26 -11.56 -23.19 -25.61
CA THR A 26 -12.36 -22.17 -26.28
C THR A 26 -13.86 -22.44 -26.18
N ALA A 27 -14.68 -21.39 -26.33
CA ALA A 27 -16.04 -21.33 -26.88
C ALA A 27 -16.92 -20.41 -26.00
N HIS A 28 -17.93 -19.69 -26.47
CA HIS A 28 -18.40 -19.29 -27.79
C HIS A 28 -19.28 -18.05 -27.55
N ALA A 29 -19.30 -17.12 -28.49
CA ALA A 29 -20.25 -16.02 -28.53
C ALA A 29 -21.67 -16.55 -28.79
N GLN A 30 -22.68 -15.92 -28.17
CA GLN A 30 -24.04 -15.93 -28.67
C GLN A 30 -24.70 -14.57 -28.37
N MET A 31 -24.88 -13.81 -29.43
CA MET A 31 -25.79 -12.66 -29.53
C MET A 31 -27.19 -13.23 -29.76
N ASP A 32 -28.18 -12.70 -29.06
CA ASP A 32 -29.58 -12.72 -29.51
C ASP A 32 -30.15 -11.31 -29.30
N GLU A 33 -30.54 -10.72 -30.43
CA GLU A 33 -31.51 -9.64 -30.57
C GLU A 33 -32.92 -10.23 -30.32
N ASP A 34 -33.83 -9.49 -29.69
CA ASP A 34 -35.09 -9.12 -30.36
C ASP A 34 -35.88 -8.09 -29.54
N HIS A 35 -36.56 -7.24 -30.30
CA HIS A 35 -37.39 -6.10 -29.99
C HIS A 35 -38.65 -6.41 -29.19
N THR A 36 -39.08 -5.44 -28.38
CA THR A 36 -40.50 -5.03 -28.35
C THR A 36 -40.61 -3.52 -28.17
N HIS A 37 -41.20 -2.90 -29.19
CA HIS A 37 -41.81 -1.58 -29.18
C HIS A 37 -42.95 -1.49 -28.15
N GLU A 38 -42.98 -0.43 -27.36
CA GLU A 38 -44.23 0.18 -26.90
C GLU A 38 -44.08 1.70 -26.95
N ALA A 39 -44.98 2.31 -27.71
CA ALA A 39 -45.20 3.75 -27.81
C ALA A 39 -46.26 4.19 -26.78
N LEU A 40 -46.54 5.50 -26.77
CA LEU A 40 -47.39 6.29 -25.85
C LEU A 40 -46.54 6.87 -24.70
N ASP A 41 -46.55 8.17 -24.40
CA ASP A 41 -47.62 9.14 -24.48
C ASP A 41 -47.04 10.57 -24.46
N GLU A 42 -47.77 11.53 -25.04
CA GLU A 42 -47.44 12.95 -25.12
C GLU A 42 -47.67 13.63 -23.76
N GLY A 43 -46.76 14.52 -23.34
CA GLY A 43 -46.95 15.31 -22.14
C GLY A 43 -45.93 16.42 -22.01
N MET A 44 -46.36 17.63 -22.40
CA MET A 44 -45.75 18.93 -22.12
C MET A 44 -45.06 19.03 -20.76
N ASP A 45 -43.82 19.53 -20.75
CA ASP A 45 -43.48 20.69 -19.91
C ASP A 45 -42.17 21.33 -20.40
N GLU A 46 -42.31 22.52 -20.97
CA GLU A 46 -41.22 23.44 -21.21
C GLU A 46 -40.74 23.99 -19.86
N HIS A 47 -39.72 23.36 -19.29
CA HIS A 47 -38.89 23.99 -18.26
C HIS A 47 -37.45 24.10 -18.78
N GLU A 48 -37.25 25.22 -19.46
CA GLU A 48 -35.97 25.88 -19.69
C GLU A 48 -35.33 26.21 -18.33
N HIS A 49 -34.73 25.22 -17.69
CA HIS A 49 -33.75 25.43 -16.64
C HIS A 49 -32.37 25.32 -17.26
N GLY A 50 -31.83 26.50 -17.57
CA GLY A 50 -30.50 26.67 -18.12
C GLY A 50 -29.44 25.90 -17.34
N ASP A 51 -28.69 25.14 -18.13
CA ASP A 51 -27.36 24.61 -17.92
C ASP A 51 -26.47 25.43 -16.97
N VAL A 52 -26.57 25.21 -15.65
CA VAL A 52 -25.52 25.62 -14.69
C VAL A 52 -25.44 24.63 -13.51
N GLU A 53 -25.26 23.34 -13.77
CA GLU A 53 -24.84 22.38 -12.74
C GLU A 53 -23.65 21.52 -13.21
N LEU A 54 -22.60 22.16 -13.72
CA LEU A 54 -21.36 21.47 -14.11
C LEU A 54 -20.08 22.26 -13.79
N PHE A 55 -20.14 23.15 -12.79
CA PHE A 55 -18.99 23.98 -12.40
C PHE A 55 -18.72 24.07 -10.88
N GLU A 56 -19.24 23.15 -10.07
CA GLU A 56 -18.84 23.04 -8.66
C GLU A 56 -17.73 21.99 -8.39
N GLU A 57 -17.14 21.38 -9.42
CA GLU A 57 -16.03 20.42 -9.26
C GLU A 57 -14.63 21.02 -9.56
N PHE A 58 -14.55 22.29 -9.99
CA PHE A 58 -13.28 22.94 -10.40
C PHE A 58 -12.77 24.04 -9.47
N LEU A 59 -13.36 24.19 -8.27
CA LEU A 59 -12.98 25.22 -7.29
C LEU A 59 -12.52 24.66 -5.95
N TYR A 60 -12.07 23.40 -5.90
CA TYR A 60 -11.13 23.03 -4.86
C TYR A 60 -9.80 23.68 -5.24
N GLU A 61 -9.54 24.84 -4.63
CA GLU A 61 -8.31 25.61 -4.73
C GLU A 61 -7.15 24.72 -5.13
N ALA A 62 -6.61 24.94 -6.33
CA ALA A 62 -5.34 24.37 -6.72
C ALA A 62 -4.31 24.87 -5.72
N ARG A 63 -4.17 24.17 -4.57
CA ARG A 63 -3.01 24.29 -3.71
C ARG A 63 -1.87 24.05 -4.66
N ALA A 64 -1.16 25.13 -5.02
CA ALA A 64 -0.05 25.09 -5.94
C ALA A 64 0.85 23.95 -5.46
N CYS A 65 0.86 22.82 -6.18
CA CYS A 65 1.51 21.66 -5.63
C CYS A 65 2.99 22.00 -5.55
N ALA A 66 3.60 21.75 -4.38
CA ALA A 66 5.00 22.04 -4.21
C ALA A 66 5.79 21.10 -5.13
N LYS A 67 6.62 21.68 -5.99
CA LYS A 67 7.50 20.92 -6.88
C LYS A 67 8.73 20.44 -6.12
N ALA A 68 9.17 19.23 -6.41
CA ALA A 68 10.44 18.73 -5.91
C ALA A 68 11.61 19.48 -6.57
N ASN A 69 12.63 19.82 -5.79
CA ASN A 69 13.89 20.32 -6.32
C ASN A 69 14.79 19.16 -6.82
N SER A 70 15.90 19.49 -7.47
CA SER A 70 16.81 18.50 -8.06
C SER A 70 17.39 17.52 -7.03
N SER A 71 17.62 17.95 -5.78
CA SER A 71 18.12 17.08 -4.71
C SER A 71 17.06 16.05 -4.30
N GLN A 72 15.80 16.47 -4.16
CA GLN A 72 14.68 15.58 -3.84
C GLN A 72 14.43 14.57 -4.97
N ILE A 73 14.47 15.00 -6.23
CA ILE A 73 14.36 14.09 -7.39
C ILE A 73 15.53 13.08 -7.39
N SER A 74 16.76 13.54 -7.10
CA SER A 74 17.92 12.66 -7.00
C SER A 74 17.72 11.57 -5.93
N GLN A 75 17.16 11.91 -4.76
CA GLN A 75 16.84 10.93 -3.71
C GLN A 75 15.83 9.87 -4.18
N ILE A 76 14.78 10.27 -4.90
CA ILE A 76 13.84 9.32 -5.52
C ILE A 76 14.57 8.36 -6.45
N ASN A 77 15.47 8.89 -7.30
CA ASN A 77 16.19 8.10 -8.28
C ASN A 77 17.17 7.12 -7.63
N VAL A 78 17.86 7.52 -6.56
CA VAL A 78 18.70 6.61 -5.75
C VAL A 78 17.86 5.47 -5.17
N GLY A 79 16.68 5.77 -4.62
CA GLY A 79 15.74 4.75 -4.16
C GLY A 79 15.30 3.80 -5.27
N ASN A 80 14.93 4.34 -6.43
CA ASN A 80 14.48 3.55 -7.58
C ASN A 80 15.58 2.64 -8.16
N GLN A 81 16.84 3.06 -8.12
CA GLN A 81 17.98 2.21 -8.50
C GLN A 81 18.13 1.00 -7.59
N LYS A 82 17.70 1.12 -6.32
CA LYS A 82 17.74 0.04 -5.32
C LYS A 82 16.47 -0.81 -5.26
N LYS A 83 15.53 -0.63 -6.20
CA LYS A 83 14.25 -1.36 -6.21
C LYS A 83 14.44 -2.87 -6.04
N ASN A 84 15.27 -3.49 -6.87
CA ASN A 84 15.42 -4.94 -6.85
C ASN A 84 16.11 -5.40 -5.57
N GLU A 85 17.15 -4.69 -5.12
CA GLU A 85 17.82 -4.94 -3.84
C GLU A 85 16.85 -4.86 -2.65
N PHE A 86 15.96 -3.86 -2.64
CA PHE A 86 14.92 -3.74 -1.62
C PHE A 86 13.92 -4.90 -1.67
N LEU A 87 13.47 -5.29 -2.86
CA LEU A 87 12.51 -6.39 -3.03
C LEU A 87 13.12 -7.74 -2.64
N ASP A 88 14.38 -7.98 -2.99
CA ASP A 88 15.13 -9.17 -2.59
C ASP A 88 15.33 -9.21 -1.08
N TYR A 89 15.73 -8.07 -0.48
CA TYR A 89 15.81 -7.94 0.97
C TYR A 89 14.47 -8.24 1.64
N CYS A 90 13.40 -7.56 1.23
CA CYS A 90 12.07 -7.74 1.81
C CYS A 90 11.60 -9.19 1.66
N GLY A 91 11.78 -9.79 0.48
CA GLY A 91 11.46 -11.18 0.21
C GLY A 91 12.24 -12.14 1.11
N SER A 92 13.55 -11.95 1.30
CA SER A 92 14.35 -12.80 2.19
C SER A 92 13.89 -12.75 3.64
N VAL A 93 13.43 -11.57 4.11
CA VAL A 93 12.97 -11.35 5.49
C VAL A 93 11.54 -11.87 5.70
N THR A 94 10.75 -11.99 4.64
CA THR A 94 9.31 -12.30 4.67
C THR A 94 8.98 -13.60 3.94
N ASN A 95 9.96 -14.46 3.70
CA ASN A 95 9.80 -15.74 3.00
C ASN A 95 9.09 -15.61 1.63
N GLY A 96 9.47 -14.59 0.85
CA GLY A 96 8.96 -14.36 -0.49
C GLY A 96 7.58 -13.71 -0.54
N SER A 97 7.18 -12.99 0.52
CA SER A 97 5.87 -12.35 0.58
C SER A 97 5.55 -11.46 -0.62
N SER A 98 4.37 -11.68 -1.23
CA SER A 98 3.89 -10.86 -2.35
C SER A 98 3.61 -9.40 -1.94
N TRP A 99 3.41 -9.15 -0.63
CA TRP A 99 3.19 -7.81 -0.08
C TRP A 99 4.37 -6.86 -0.27
N CYS A 100 5.60 -7.38 -0.39
CA CYS A 100 6.79 -6.56 -0.63
C CYS A 100 6.66 -5.68 -1.89
N GLN A 101 5.97 -6.17 -2.92
CA GLN A 101 5.73 -5.43 -4.17
C GLN A 101 4.81 -4.22 -4.00
N GLN A 102 4.03 -4.17 -2.92
CA GLN A 102 3.13 -3.06 -2.65
C GLN A 102 3.81 -1.92 -1.89
N LEU A 103 4.86 -2.22 -1.11
CA LEU A 103 5.61 -1.19 -0.34
C LEU A 103 6.24 -0.11 -1.23
N ILE A 104 6.60 -0.46 -2.47
CA ILE A 104 7.22 0.48 -3.43
C ILE A 104 6.20 1.34 -4.17
N ARG A 105 4.90 1.08 -4.00
CA ARG A 105 3.82 1.73 -4.75
C ARG A 105 3.20 2.82 -3.86
N PRO A 106 3.25 4.09 -4.27
CA PRO A 106 2.41 5.12 -3.65
C PRO A 106 0.94 4.78 -3.85
N ASN A 107 0.05 5.39 -3.07
CA ASN A 107 -1.39 5.22 -3.27
C ASN A 107 -1.79 5.50 -4.74
N PRO A 108 -2.47 4.58 -5.45
CA PRO A 108 -2.91 4.82 -6.82
C PRO A 108 -3.72 6.11 -6.99
N SER A 109 -4.52 6.49 -5.98
CA SER A 109 -5.35 7.70 -6.03
C SER A 109 -4.54 9.00 -5.95
N SER A 110 -3.25 8.95 -5.61
CA SER A 110 -2.36 10.13 -5.53
C SER A 110 -1.45 10.29 -6.74
N LEU A 111 -1.70 9.58 -7.84
CA LEU A 111 -0.91 9.68 -9.07
C LEU A 111 -0.85 11.11 -9.64
N SER A 112 -1.98 11.84 -9.62
CA SER A 112 -2.02 13.24 -10.06
C SER A 112 -1.11 14.11 -9.20
N THR A 113 -1.20 13.99 -7.87
CA THR A 113 -0.33 14.69 -6.92
C THR A 113 1.14 14.31 -7.08
N PHE A 114 1.44 13.04 -7.32
CA PHE A 114 2.80 12.56 -7.56
C PHE A 114 3.38 13.18 -8.84
N ARG A 115 2.65 13.13 -9.96
CA ARG A 115 3.05 13.74 -11.23
C ARG A 115 3.18 15.24 -11.11
N CYS A 116 2.30 15.86 -10.33
CA CYS A 116 2.44 17.27 -10.03
C CYS A 116 3.75 17.52 -9.26
N THR A 117 4.11 16.69 -8.29
CA THR A 117 5.32 16.89 -7.46
C THR A 117 6.63 16.65 -8.23
N TYR A 118 6.73 15.53 -8.96
CA TYR A 118 7.98 15.04 -9.55
C TYR A 118 8.04 15.12 -11.08
N GLY A 119 6.95 15.53 -11.73
CA GLY A 119 6.82 15.53 -13.18
C GLY A 119 6.18 14.24 -13.72
N SER A 120 5.68 14.30 -14.96
CA SER A 120 4.97 13.19 -15.62
C SER A 120 5.88 12.04 -16.06
N THR A 121 7.18 12.30 -16.20
CA THR A 121 8.19 11.31 -16.62
C THR A 121 8.74 10.49 -15.45
N GLN A 122 8.51 10.91 -14.20
CA GLN A 122 8.95 10.18 -13.02
C GLN A 122 8.11 8.90 -12.84
N VAL A 123 8.76 7.76 -12.68
CA VAL A 123 8.10 6.48 -12.38
C VAL A 123 7.34 6.60 -11.05
N HIS A 124 6.07 6.17 -11.03
CA HIS A 124 5.21 6.19 -9.83
C HIS A 124 5.62 5.12 -8.80
N GLN A 125 6.79 5.32 -8.20
CA GLN A 125 7.45 4.40 -7.30
C GLN A 125 8.25 5.19 -6.26
N LEU A 126 8.19 4.74 -5.01
CA LEU A 126 8.92 5.34 -3.89
C LEU A 126 9.57 4.24 -3.06
N ILE A 127 10.90 4.25 -2.98
CA ILE A 127 11.71 3.36 -2.13
C ILE A 127 12.67 4.23 -1.33
N HIS A 128 12.71 4.04 -0.01
CA HIS A 128 13.61 4.83 0.84
C HIS A 128 15.09 4.55 0.46
N PRO A 129 15.91 5.58 0.19
CA PRO A 129 17.28 5.38 -0.30
C PRO A 129 18.25 4.85 0.77
N ASP A 130 17.99 5.14 2.05
CA ASP A 130 18.71 4.54 3.18
C ASP A 130 18.21 3.12 3.43
N THR A 131 19.12 2.14 3.35
CA THR A 131 18.82 0.72 3.54
C THR A 131 18.51 0.37 4.99
N LYS A 132 18.91 1.21 5.95
CA LYS A 132 18.65 0.99 7.39
C LYS A 132 17.16 1.02 7.72
N THR A 133 16.34 1.72 6.93
CA THR A 133 14.90 1.83 7.18
C THR A 133 14.12 0.65 6.61
N TRP A 134 14.72 -0.17 5.75
CA TRP A 134 14.03 -1.27 5.06
C TRP A 134 13.50 -2.33 6.03
N VAL A 135 14.16 -2.50 7.18
CA VAL A 135 13.72 -3.38 8.26
C VAL A 135 12.31 -3.01 8.76
N HIS A 136 11.95 -1.73 8.76
CA HIS A 136 10.62 -1.29 9.18
C HIS A 136 9.54 -1.69 8.16
N ALA A 137 9.85 -1.58 6.88
CA ALA A 137 8.97 -2.00 5.79
C ALA A 137 8.72 -3.52 5.83
N ALA A 138 9.79 -4.31 5.96
CA ALA A 138 9.70 -5.77 6.03
C ALA A 138 8.98 -6.24 7.31
N GLN A 139 9.19 -5.57 8.45
CA GLN A 139 8.45 -5.85 9.68
C GLN A 139 6.96 -5.55 9.51
N ALA A 140 6.57 -4.46 8.82
CA ALA A 140 5.16 -4.19 8.52
C ALA A 140 4.52 -5.34 7.70
N VAL A 141 5.25 -5.89 6.72
CA VAL A 141 4.79 -7.04 5.95
C VAL A 141 4.59 -8.26 6.83
N ARG A 142 5.52 -8.58 7.74
CA ARG A 142 5.34 -9.70 8.70
C ARG A 142 4.08 -9.53 9.57
N LEU A 143 3.79 -8.30 10.00
CA LEU A 143 2.56 -8.03 10.75
C LEU A 143 1.32 -8.26 9.89
N VAL A 144 1.33 -7.82 8.62
CA VAL A 144 0.25 -8.07 7.66
C VAL A 144 0.04 -9.57 7.41
N GLU A 145 1.11 -10.33 7.21
CA GLU A 145 1.03 -11.80 7.04
C GLU A 145 0.45 -12.48 8.29
N ARG A 146 0.87 -12.05 9.47
CA ARG A 146 0.35 -12.57 10.73
C ARG A 146 -1.13 -12.26 10.92
N LEU A 147 -1.59 -11.07 10.55
CA LEU A 147 -3.02 -10.74 10.51
C LEU A 147 -3.77 -11.65 9.52
N GLY A 148 -3.20 -11.87 8.34
CA GLY A 148 -3.74 -12.80 7.33
C GLY A 148 -3.87 -14.23 7.86
N GLY A 149 -2.87 -14.74 8.58
CA GLY A 149 -2.91 -16.04 9.25
C GLY A 149 -3.98 -16.15 10.34
N MET A 150 -4.50 -15.02 10.84
CA MET A 150 -5.63 -14.96 11.77
C MET A 150 -6.99 -14.79 11.06
N GLY A 151 -7.01 -14.86 9.73
CA GLY A 151 -8.22 -14.70 8.92
C GLY A 151 -8.67 -13.24 8.75
N ILE A 152 -7.81 -12.26 9.06
CA ILE A 152 -8.11 -10.83 8.89
C ILE A 152 -7.64 -10.40 7.49
N LYS A 153 -8.56 -9.88 6.68
CA LYS A 153 -8.27 -9.58 5.27
C LYS A 153 -7.67 -8.19 5.07
N VAL A 154 -6.41 -8.16 4.67
CA VAL A 154 -5.72 -6.96 4.16
C VAL A 154 -5.90 -6.91 2.64
N CYS A 155 -6.28 -5.74 2.13
CA CYS A 155 -6.49 -5.52 0.70
C CYS A 155 -5.30 -4.84 0.05
N GLN A 156 -4.66 -3.90 0.76
CA GLN A 156 -3.56 -3.13 0.21
C GLN A 156 -2.58 -2.67 1.28
N ILE A 157 -1.29 -2.68 0.93
CA ILE A 157 -0.25 -1.92 1.60
C ILE A 157 0.13 -0.76 0.68
N TYR A 158 0.30 0.44 1.23
CA TYR A 158 0.70 1.59 0.45
C TYR A 158 1.42 2.62 1.32
N ASN A 159 2.02 3.61 0.66
CA ASN A 159 2.66 4.74 1.33
C ASN A 159 3.65 4.31 2.43
N TRP A 160 4.62 3.45 2.17
CA TRP A 160 5.68 3.24 3.17
C TRP A 160 6.52 4.52 3.32
N TRP A 161 7.30 4.87 2.29
CA TRP A 161 8.08 6.09 2.27
C TRP A 161 7.37 7.19 1.46
N ARG A 162 7.23 8.37 2.06
CA ARG A 162 6.72 9.58 1.39
C ARG A 162 7.69 10.73 1.63
N PRO A 163 8.61 11.04 0.69
CA PRO A 163 9.51 12.15 0.86
C PRO A 163 8.80 13.49 0.67
N GLU A 164 9.38 14.55 1.21
CA GLU A 164 8.95 15.91 0.89
C GLU A 164 9.42 16.30 -0.53
N PRO A 165 8.63 17.09 -1.28
CA PRO A 165 7.40 17.76 -0.85
C PRO A 165 6.12 16.96 -1.11
N TYR A 166 6.23 15.72 -1.62
CA TYR A 166 5.09 14.89 -1.94
C TYR A 166 4.23 14.59 -0.70
N ASN A 167 4.86 14.29 0.44
CA ASN A 167 4.16 14.06 1.70
C ASN A 167 3.26 15.25 2.08
N LYS A 168 3.78 16.48 2.03
CA LYS A 168 2.96 17.69 2.23
C LYS A 168 1.84 17.81 1.20
N ASN A 169 2.12 17.54 -0.09
CA ASN A 169 1.11 17.66 -1.15
C ASN A 169 -0.05 16.66 -1.00
N VAL A 170 0.17 15.50 -0.40
CA VAL A 170 -0.91 14.55 -0.05
C VAL A 170 -1.53 14.81 1.34
N GLY A 171 -1.24 15.96 1.95
CA GLY A 171 -1.76 16.34 3.27
C GLY A 171 -1.13 15.58 4.44
N GLY A 172 0.03 14.96 4.23
CA GLY A 172 0.75 14.23 5.26
C GLY A 172 1.40 15.14 6.31
N ALA A 173 1.53 14.61 7.53
CA ALA A 173 2.32 15.25 8.58
C ALA A 173 3.83 15.01 8.38
N ALA A 174 4.68 15.93 8.83
CA ALA A 174 6.14 15.96 8.62
C ALA A 174 6.95 14.90 9.40
N GLY A 175 6.33 13.78 9.79
CA GLY A 175 6.93 12.79 10.68
C GLY A 175 7.26 11.48 9.97
N ARG A 176 6.41 10.49 10.17
CA ARG A 176 6.76 9.06 10.09
C ARG A 176 7.09 8.57 8.67
N HIS A 177 6.23 8.87 7.70
CA HIS A 177 6.43 8.44 6.32
C HIS A 177 7.68 9.04 5.66
N PRO A 178 8.00 10.34 5.84
CA PRO A 178 9.27 10.90 5.36
C PRO A 178 10.53 10.15 5.82
N TYR A 179 10.51 9.57 7.03
CA TYR A 179 11.64 8.81 7.58
C TYR A 179 11.55 7.29 7.33
N GLY A 180 10.55 6.84 6.56
CA GLY A 180 10.37 5.41 6.26
C GLY A 180 10.07 4.55 7.49
N THR A 181 9.54 5.14 8.57
CA THR A 181 9.27 4.44 9.83
C THR A 181 7.84 3.91 9.92
N SER A 182 7.00 4.19 8.94
CA SER A 182 5.58 3.82 8.94
C SER A 182 5.04 3.33 7.61
N VAL A 183 3.94 2.58 7.64
CA VAL A 183 3.24 2.06 6.47
C VAL A 183 1.74 2.23 6.66
N ASP A 184 1.02 2.61 5.60
CA ASP A 184 -0.45 2.61 5.62
C ASP A 184 -0.97 1.28 5.07
N VAL A 185 -1.94 0.69 5.76
CA VAL A 185 -2.52 -0.61 5.41
C VAL A 185 -4.03 -0.48 5.34
N ARG A 186 -4.61 -0.83 4.18
CA ARG A 186 -6.06 -0.86 3.96
C ARG A 186 -6.59 -2.28 4.07
N PHE A 187 -7.66 -2.42 4.83
CA PHE A 187 -8.38 -3.66 5.05
C PHE A 187 -9.52 -3.80 4.05
N CYS A 188 -9.91 -5.03 3.77
CA CYS A 188 -10.96 -5.30 2.79
C CYS A 188 -12.37 -4.96 3.28
N SER A 189 -12.53 -4.78 4.59
CA SER A 189 -13.80 -4.35 5.18
C SER A 189 -13.56 -3.58 6.47
N LYS A 190 -14.56 -2.82 6.90
CA LYS A 190 -14.56 -2.18 8.21
C LYS A 190 -14.45 -3.19 9.34
N SER A 191 -15.05 -4.37 9.20
CA SER A 191 -14.95 -5.46 10.18
C SER A 191 -13.52 -5.97 10.32
N ASP A 192 -12.81 -6.17 9.20
CA ASP A 192 -11.39 -6.57 9.21
C ASP A 192 -10.51 -5.50 9.85
N GLN A 193 -10.75 -4.23 9.52
CA GLN A 193 -10.05 -3.10 10.14
C GLN A 193 -10.23 -3.09 11.67
N GLU A 194 -11.46 -3.29 12.16
CA GLU A 194 -11.76 -3.32 13.59
C GLU A 194 -11.11 -4.50 14.31
N LYS A 195 -11.13 -5.69 13.70
CA LYS A 195 -10.43 -6.87 14.22
C LYS A 195 -8.93 -6.62 14.27
N ALA A 196 -8.36 -6.10 13.18
CA ALA A 196 -6.95 -5.76 13.09
C ALA A 196 -6.54 -4.76 14.16
N HIS A 197 -7.32 -3.68 14.32
CA HIS A 197 -7.03 -2.64 15.30
C HIS A 197 -6.90 -3.20 16.72
N LYS A 198 -7.83 -4.10 17.13
CA LYS A 198 -7.76 -4.77 18.43
C LYS A 198 -6.48 -5.59 18.60
N VAL A 199 -6.13 -6.38 17.59
CA VAL A 199 -4.92 -7.23 17.60
C VAL A 199 -3.64 -6.37 17.62
N LEU A 200 -3.58 -5.34 16.79
CA LEU A 200 -2.45 -4.43 16.66
C LEU A 200 -2.24 -3.61 17.93
N CYS A 201 -3.30 -3.23 18.64
CA CYS A 201 -3.18 -2.62 19.96
C CYS A 201 -2.43 -3.50 20.96
N GLN A 202 -2.72 -4.81 20.96
CA GLN A 202 -2.01 -5.77 21.81
C GLN A 202 -0.54 -5.92 21.39
N TRP A 203 -0.26 -5.97 20.08
CA TRP A 203 1.11 -6.03 19.56
C TRP A 203 1.90 -4.77 19.87
N ARG A 204 1.27 -3.59 19.79
CA ARG A 204 1.87 -2.32 20.21
C ARG A 204 2.21 -2.33 21.70
N ALA A 205 1.30 -2.78 22.55
CA ALA A 205 1.54 -2.89 23.99
C ALA A 205 2.70 -3.84 24.33
N LYS A 206 2.95 -4.85 23.49
CA LYS A 206 4.08 -5.77 23.57
C LYS A 206 5.38 -5.24 22.96
N GLY A 207 5.36 -4.04 22.37
CA GLY A 207 6.52 -3.43 21.71
C GLY A 207 6.83 -3.98 20.32
N GLU A 208 5.95 -4.79 19.72
CA GLU A 208 6.13 -5.32 18.36
C GLU A 208 5.90 -4.27 17.26
N MET A 209 5.21 -3.19 17.61
CA MET A 209 5.09 -1.96 16.83
C MET A 209 5.05 -0.76 17.78
N ARG A 210 5.41 0.43 17.29
CA ARG A 210 5.57 1.63 18.13
C ARG A 210 4.29 2.44 18.17
N ALA A 211 3.64 2.63 17.03
CA ALA A 211 2.45 3.47 16.94
C ALA A 211 1.35 2.90 16.06
N LEU A 212 0.11 3.26 16.37
CA LEU A 212 -1.05 2.80 15.61
C LEU A 212 -2.03 3.97 15.38
N GLY A 213 -2.27 4.30 14.12
CA GLY A 213 -3.28 5.27 13.73
C GLY A 213 -4.52 4.58 13.17
N TYR A 214 -5.70 5.06 13.56
CA TYR A 214 -6.97 4.61 13.02
C TYR A 214 -7.56 5.67 12.08
N TYR A 215 -7.83 5.31 10.83
CA TYR A 215 -8.53 6.16 9.87
C TYR A 215 -9.94 5.66 9.60
N SER A 216 -10.89 6.54 9.28
CA SER A 216 -12.27 6.15 8.98
C SER A 216 -12.38 5.29 7.72
N SER A 217 -11.48 5.44 6.76
CA SER A 217 -11.45 4.82 5.42
C SER A 217 -10.85 3.41 5.35
N GLU A 218 -11.28 2.51 6.24
CA GLU A 218 -10.83 1.10 6.29
C GLU A 218 -9.29 0.94 6.42
N SER A 219 -8.58 1.99 6.81
CA SER A 219 -7.13 2.03 6.78
C SER A 219 -6.56 2.23 8.17
N LEU A 220 -5.46 1.55 8.48
CA LEU A 220 -4.69 1.75 9.69
C LEU A 220 -3.28 2.17 9.32
N HIS A 221 -2.72 3.04 10.15
CA HIS A 221 -1.33 3.47 10.04
C HIS A 221 -0.47 2.66 11.01
N PHE A 222 0.52 1.94 10.48
CA PHE A 222 1.46 1.14 11.26
C PHE A 222 2.75 1.92 11.45
N GLY A 223 2.97 2.41 12.67
CA GLY A 223 4.23 3.00 13.08
C GLY A 223 5.19 1.96 13.60
N ILE A 224 6.20 1.61 12.81
CA ILE A 224 7.13 0.52 13.11
C ILE A 224 8.44 1.04 13.70
N GLY A 225 9.07 2.00 13.04
CA GLY A 225 10.36 2.59 13.45
C GLY A 225 10.23 3.85 14.28
N ASP A 226 9.03 4.19 14.74
CA ASP A 226 8.78 5.49 15.35
C ASP A 226 9.45 5.62 16.72
N ALA A 227 10.11 6.77 16.93
CA ALA A 227 10.80 7.07 18.18
C ALA A 227 9.83 7.02 19.38
N THR A 228 8.66 7.65 19.24
CA THR A 228 7.67 7.79 20.31
C THR A 228 6.48 6.86 20.09
N PRO A 229 6.18 5.97 21.05
CA PRO A 229 4.97 5.15 20.99
C PRO A 229 3.72 5.98 21.20
N ASN A 230 2.71 5.84 20.35
CA ASN A 230 1.42 6.51 20.52
C ASN A 230 0.29 5.83 19.74
N THR A 231 -0.94 6.30 19.96
CA THR A 231 -2.14 5.92 19.21
C THR A 231 -2.95 7.16 18.87
N TRP A 232 -3.69 7.17 17.76
CA TRP A 232 -4.60 8.26 17.43
C TRP A 232 -5.78 7.78 16.57
N GLY A 233 -6.82 8.62 16.47
CA GLY A 233 -8.06 8.34 15.75
C GLY A 233 -9.02 7.45 16.54
N LYS A 234 -8.53 6.34 17.10
CA LYS A 234 -9.27 5.45 18.00
C LYS A 234 -8.38 4.98 19.13
N SER A 235 -8.93 4.88 20.35
CA SER A 235 -8.19 4.37 21.51
C SER A 235 -8.01 2.85 21.44
N CYS A 236 -6.90 2.36 21.97
CA CYS A 236 -6.75 0.94 22.22
C CYS A 236 -7.66 0.50 23.38
N PRO A 237 -8.39 -0.62 23.23
CA PRO A 237 -9.17 -1.21 24.30
C PRO A 237 -8.29 -1.83 25.39
#